data_AF-A0AAJ2LJR8-F1
#
_entry.id   AF-A0AAJ2LJR8-F1
#
_cell.length_a   1.000
_cell.length_b   1.000
_cell.length_c   1.000
_cell.angle_alpha   90.00
_cell.angle_beta   90.00
_cell.angle_gamma   90.00
#
_symmetry.space_group_name_H-M   'P 1'
#
loop_
_entity.id
_entity.type
_entity.pdbx_description
1 polymer ?
#
loop_
_entity_poly.entity_id
_entity_poly.type
_entity_poly.pdbx_seq_one_letter_code
_entity_poly.pdbx_strand_id
1 'polypeptide(L)' 'MALVEVFEGEDLEKLLFVADFDFLPRVGEHLARDTEGYFEYYNIVKIWHRQDTAEGTFRACLLVTLDD' A
#
# COMPACT_ATOMS: atom_id res chain seq x y z
N MET A 1 -3.98 -13.88 4.82
CA MET A 1 -3.11 -12.72 4.59
C MET A 1 -3.48 -12.15 3.23
N ALA A 2 -3.70 -10.85 3.15
CA ALA A 2 -3.99 -10.15 1.91
C ALA A 2 -2.68 -9.58 1.37
N LEU A 3 -2.34 -9.93 0.13
CA LEU A 3 -1.22 -9.32 -0.58
C LEU A 3 -1.67 -7.97 -1.13
N VAL A 4 -1.02 -6.90 -0.66
CA VAL A 4 -1.42 -5.52 -0.91
C VAL A 4 -0.30 -4.77 -1.63
N GLU A 5 -0.67 -4.06 -2.69
CA GLU A 5 0.24 -3.19 -3.43
C GLU A 5 0.19 -1.76 -2.88
N VAL A 6 1.34 -1.18 -2.55
CA VAL A 6 1.45 0.13 -1.93
C VAL A 6 2.09 1.10 -2.91
N PHE A 7 1.43 2.23 -3.14
CA PHE A 7 1.82 3.31 -4.04
C PHE A 7 2.09 4.59 -3.26
N GLU A 8 2.98 5.45 -3.75
CA GLU A 8 3.40 6.67 -3.07
C GLU A 8 2.97 7.93 -3.81
N GLY A 9 2.42 8.91 -3.07
CA GLY A 9 2.15 10.25 -3.58
C GLY A 9 0.79 10.36 -4.28
N GLU A 10 0.71 11.14 -5.36
CA GLU A 10 -0.50 11.27 -6.18
C GLU A 10 -0.48 10.35 -7.41
N ASP A 11 0.66 9.72 -7.68
CA ASP A 11 0.89 8.90 -8.86
C ASP A 11 0.58 7.43 -8.58
N LEU A 12 -0.52 6.95 -9.17
CA LEU A 12 -0.97 5.56 -9.04
C LEU A 12 -0.14 4.59 -9.90
N GLU A 13 0.84 5.06 -10.67
CA GLU A 13 1.71 4.23 -11.50
C GLU A 13 3.00 3.80 -10.78
N LYS A 14 3.41 4.54 -9.74
CA LYS A 14 4.64 4.24 -8.98
C LYS A 14 4.37 3.29 -7.83
N LEU A 15 4.51 1.99 -8.10
CA LEU A 15 4.52 0.96 -7.06
C LEU A 15 5.75 1.17 -6.14
N LEU A 16 5.49 1.37 -4.85
CA LEU A 16 6.52 1.55 -3.83
C LEU A 16 6.99 0.20 -3.27
N PHE A 17 6.04 -0.65 -2.87
CA PHE A 17 6.30 -2.03 -2.44
C PHE A 17 5.03 -2.89 -2.43
N VAL A 18 5.21 -4.19 -2.19
CA VAL A 18 4.12 -5.15 -1.95
C VAL A 18 4.33 -5.77 -0.57
N ALA A 19 3.26 -5.88 0.22
CA ALA A 19 3.32 -6.44 1.55
C ALA A 19 2.10 -7.30 1.87
N ASP A 20 2.31 -8.29 2.73
CA ASP A 20 1.24 -9.11 3.29
C ASP A 20 0.70 -8.47 4.56
N PHE A 21 -0.63 -8.37 4.65
CA PHE A 21 -1.31 -7.91 5.84
C PHE A 21 -2.29 -8.98 6.34
N ASP A 22 -2.42 -9.12 7.66
CA ASP A 22 -3.43 -9.99 8.26
C ASP A 22 -4.86 -9.49 8.00
N PHE A 23 -5.01 -8.17 7.88
CA PHE A 23 -6.24 -7.47 7.53
C PHE A 23 -5.92 -6.27 6.64
N LEU A 24 -6.86 -5.87 5.80
CA LEU A 24 -6.67 -4.68 4.98
C LEU A 24 -6.68 -3.43 5.89
N PRO A 25 -5.64 -2.57 5.83
CA PRO A 25 -5.63 -1.31 6.56
C PRO A 25 -6.77 -0.37 6.17
N ARG A 26 -6.94 0.73 6.90
CA ARG A 26 -7.97 1.75 6.63
C ARG A 26 -7.35 3.09 6.25
N VAL A 27 -8.13 3.91 5.55
CA VAL A 27 -7.76 5.31 5.29
C VAL A 27 -7.61 6.05 6.62
N GLY A 28 -6.52 6.80 6.77
CA GLY A 28 -6.15 7.50 8.00
C GLY A 28 -5.33 6.65 8.98
N GLU A 29 -5.10 5.37 8.72
CA GLU A 29 -4.13 4.58 9.49
C GLU A 29 -2.70 4.82 8.99
N HIS A 30 -1.73 4.41 9.83
CA HIS A 30 -0.31 4.59 9.57
C HIS A 30 0.36 3.26 9.23
N LEU A 31 1.34 3.30 8.33
CA LEU A 31 2.28 2.21 8.08
C LEU A 31 3.66 2.60 8.59
N ALA A 32 4.34 1.67 9.25
CA ALA A 32 5.76 1.77 9.53
C ALA A 32 6.49 0.70 8.72
N ARG A 33 7.49 1.11 7.95
CA ARG A 33 8.29 0.23 7.12
C ARG A 33 9.75 0.29 7.57
N ASP A 34 10.33 -0.86 7.86
CA ASP A 34 11.77 -0.97 8.12
C ASP A 34 12.55 -0.90 6.80
N THR A 35 13.47 0.06 6.71
CA THR A 35 14.39 0.28 5.59
C THR A 35 15.82 0.39 6.10
N GLU A 36 16.61 -0.68 5.89
CA GLU A 36 18.07 -0.72 6.11
C GLU A 36 18.60 0.04 7.36
N GLY A 37 17.90 -0.10 8.49
CA GLY A 37 18.32 0.47 9.77
C GLY A 37 17.61 1.77 10.19
N TYR A 38 16.59 2.21 9.46
CA TYR A 38 15.64 3.23 9.91
C TYR A 38 14.19 2.85 9.55
N PHE A 39 13.22 3.59 10.07
CA PHE A 39 11.80 3.39 9.76
C PHE A 39 11.28 4.55 8.92
N GLU A 40 10.59 4.23 7.83
CA GLU A 40 9.78 5.16 7.06
C GLU A 40 8.33 5.02 7.52
N TYR A 41 7.71 6.14 7.85
CA TYR A 41 6.32 6.21 8.28
C TYR A 41 5.46 6.77 7.16
N TYR A 42 4.27 6.21 6.98
CA TYR A 42 3.35 6.63 5.94
C TYR A 42 1.93 6.73 6.44
N ASN A 43 1.21 7.71 5.93
CA ASN A 43 -0.23 7.87 6.10
C ASN A 43 -0.99 7.22 4.94
N ILE A 44 -2.00 6.41 5.23
CA ILE A 44 -2.84 5.80 4.21
C ILE A 44 -3.91 6.80 3.76
N VAL A 45 -3.84 7.23 2.51
CA VAL A 45 -4.74 8.25 1.95
C VAL A 45 -5.85 7.68 1.08
N LYS A 46 -5.66 6.51 0.48
CA LYS A 46 -6.67 5.87 -0.38
C LYS A 46 -6.52 4.37 -0.41
N ILE A 47 -7.64 3.68 -0.58
CA ILE A 47 -7.71 2.22 -0.77
C ILE A 47 -8.61 1.92 -1.97
N TRP A 48 -8.17 1.02 -2.84
CA TRP A 48 -8.99 0.52 -3.95
C TRP A 48 -8.63 -0.93 -4.27
N HIS A 49 -9.43 -1.56 -5.13
CA HIS A 49 -9.12 -2.86 -5.69
C HIS A 49 -8.95 -2.70 -7.19
N ARG A 50 -7.87 -3.27 -7.74
CA ARG A 50 -7.71 -3.43 -9.19
C ARG A 50 -7.96 -4.88 -9.55
N GLN A 51 -8.59 -5.10 -10.70
CA GLN A 51 -8.69 -6.44 -11.26
C GLN A 51 -7.43 -6.73 -12.06
N ASP A 52 -6.77 -7.83 -11.77
CA ASP A 52 -5.74 -8.37 -12.64
C ASP A 52 -6.43 -8.95 -13.89
N THR A 53 -6.17 -8.37 -15.06
CA THR A 53 -6.85 -8.74 -16.30
C THR A 53 -6.40 -10.10 -16.84
N ALA A 54 -5.24 -10.60 -16.42
CA ALA A 54 -4.74 -11.91 -16.85
C ALA A 54 -5.38 -13.06 -16.07
N GLU A 55 -5.58 -12.87 -14.76
CA GLU A 55 -6.06 -13.93 -13.87
C GLU A 55 -7.50 -13.71 -13.36
N GLY A 56 -8.07 -12.52 -13.57
CA GLY A 56 -9.38 -12.14 -13.05
C GLY A 56 -9.41 -11.87 -11.54
N THR A 57 -8.28 -12.01 -10.86
CA THR A 57 -8.13 -11.84 -9.41
C THR A 57 -8.16 -10.37 -9.01
N PHE A 58 -8.89 -10.01 -7.95
CA PHE A 58 -8.82 -8.67 -7.38
C PHE A 58 -7.63 -8.52 -6.44
N ARG A 59 -6.84 -7.48 -6.65
CA ARG A 59 -5.75 -7.09 -5.75
C ARG A 59 -6.11 -5.81 -5.02
N ALA A 60 -5.88 -5.81 -3.71
CA ALA A 60 -6.02 -4.62 -2.89
C ALA A 60 -4.81 -3.71 -3.09
N CYS A 61 -5.07 -2.41 -3.14
CA CYS A 61 -4.06 -1.38 -3.35
C CYS A 61 -4.24 -0.26 -2.32
N LEU A 62 -3.11 0.29 -1.85
CA LEU A 62 -3.06 1.44 -0.94
C LEU A 62 -2.29 2.57 -1.63
N LEU A 63 -2.78 3.80 -1.44
CA LEU A 63 -2.02 5.01 -1.72
C LEU A 63 -1.59 5.57 -0.38
N VAL A 64 -0.30 5.89 -0.27
CA VAL A 64 0.27 6.42 0.95
C VAL A 64 1.07 7.69 0.67
N THR A 65 1.18 8.52 1.70
CA THR A 65 2.06 9.69 1.70
C THR A 65 3.04 9.56 2.85
N LEU A 66 4.29 9.94 2.64
CA LEU A 66 5.30 9.94 3.69
C LEU A 66 4.84 10.85 4.85
N ASP A 67 5.03 10.37 6.06
CA ASP A 67 4.79 11.08 7.31
C ASP A 67 6.17 11.57 7.82
N ASP A 68 6.37 12.89 7.80
CA ASP A 68 7.65 13.56 8.12
C ASP A 68 7.79 13.84 9.62
#